data_AF-A0A954S4A1-F1
#
_entry.id   AF-A0A954S4A1-F1
#
_cell.length_a   1.000
_cell.length_b   1.000
_cell.length_c   1.000
_cell.angle_alpha   90.00
_cell.angle_beta   90.00
_cell.angle_gamma   90.00
#
_symmetry.space_group_name_H-M   'P 1'
#
loop_
_entity.id
_entity.type
_entity.pdbx_description
1 polymer ?
#
loop_
_entity_poly.entity_id
_entity_poly.type
_entity_poly.pdbx_seq_one_letter_code
_entity_poly.pdbx_strand_id
1 'polypeptide(L)'
;MNCTEVQQQLSAYFDGELPVEMETQIASHLEGCSACARELASFDRLSKLSGQLTDPPVPDGMWEQWESARDRQQEPRAQPLLPTGRSSQFSRRILVIAVGLLIALGLSFFGYREWFAPDEHDHLAVNFEHYLEQFDNNPDQAQQILMAKYDGRPTTIEKAAEVLKYDPVIAKGLPTGCSLENVYLLDMPCCQCAQAVCKCDDDQHIAVFEHNLDQPVWFGDRPTLKCLCHGKETSVVQVNDRLAATWKQENRFITIIGARDLAEVTRFVAHFTGTKTNG
;
A
#
# COMPACT_ATOMS: atom_id res chain seq x y z
N MET A 1 16.38 13.76 18.24
CA MET A 1 15.25 13.23 17.47
C MET A 1 14.10 14.20 17.51
N ASN A 2 13.35 14.32 16.41
CA ASN A 2 12.10 15.09 16.37
C ASN A 2 10.90 14.19 16.71
N CYS A 3 9.72 14.79 16.93
CA CYS A 3 8.52 14.03 17.30
C CYS A 3 8.13 13.01 16.22
N THR A 4 8.23 13.37 14.95
CA THR A 4 7.85 12.49 13.83
C THR A 4 8.68 11.21 13.80
N GLU A 5 10.00 11.32 13.97
CA GLU A 5 10.91 10.17 14.04
C GLU A 5 10.59 9.28 15.24
N VAL A 6 10.29 9.89 16.40
CA VAL A 6 9.95 9.14 17.61
C VAL A 6 8.62 8.42 17.45
N GLN A 7 7.58 9.09 16.96
CA GLN A 7 6.25 8.53 16.72
C GLN A 7 6.27 7.31 15.81
N GLN A 8 7.07 7.35 14.74
CA GLN A 8 7.26 6.21 13.82
C GLN A 8 7.90 4.99 14.50
N GLN A 9 8.68 5.20 15.55
CA GLN A 9 9.43 4.15 16.26
C GLN A 9 8.78 3.75 17.59
N LEU A 10 7.66 4.36 18.02
CA LEU A 10 7.06 4.10 19.33
C LEU A 10 6.56 2.66 19.50
N SER A 11 6.09 2.01 18.42
CA SER A 11 5.64 0.61 18.49
C SER A 11 6.82 -0.33 18.75
N ALA A 12 7.85 -0.26 17.90
CA ALA A 12 9.08 -1.04 18.07
C ALA A 12 9.77 -0.74 19.41
N TYR A 13 9.71 0.50 19.90
CA TYR A 13 10.16 0.87 21.24
C TYR A 13 9.34 0.19 22.33
N PHE A 14 8.01 0.15 22.20
CA PHE A 14 7.11 -0.51 23.15
C PHE A 14 7.34 -2.02 23.22
N ASP A 15 7.63 -2.65 22.07
CA ASP A 15 7.87 -4.09 21.95
C ASP A 15 9.33 -4.50 22.26
N GLY A 16 10.22 -3.52 22.46
CA GLY A 16 11.63 -3.77 22.79
C GLY A 16 12.49 -4.24 21.60
N GLU A 17 12.09 -3.90 20.38
CA GLU A 17 12.71 -4.38 19.13
C GLU A 17 13.78 -3.43 18.58
N LEU A 18 14.08 -2.34 19.29
CA LEU A 18 15.04 -1.33 18.84
C LEU A 18 16.47 -1.60 19.32
N PRO A 19 17.49 -1.20 18.55
CA PRO A 19 18.86 -1.14 19.04
C PRO A 19 18.98 -0.21 20.26
N VAL A 20 19.86 -0.57 21.19
CA VAL A 20 20.06 0.14 22.48
C VAL A 20 20.33 1.63 22.30
N GLU A 21 21.07 2.01 21.24
CA GLU A 21 21.37 3.40 20.92
C GLU A 21 20.12 4.21 20.56
N MET A 22 19.13 3.58 19.91
CA MET A 22 17.89 4.23 19.50
C MET A 22 16.87 4.26 20.64
N GLU A 23 16.80 3.19 21.43
CA GLU A 23 16.00 3.13 22.66
C GLU A 23 16.37 4.29 23.60
N THR A 24 17.66 4.52 23.82
CA THR A 24 18.15 5.61 24.69
C THR A 24 17.74 7.00 24.17
N GLN A 25 17.78 7.21 22.85
CA GLN A 25 17.40 8.50 22.25
C GLN A 25 15.90 8.76 22.35
N ILE A 26 15.08 7.71 22.16
CA ILE A 26 13.63 7.79 22.30
C ILE A 26 13.25 8.01 23.77
N ALA A 27 13.85 7.28 24.70
CA ALA A 27 13.64 7.46 26.13
C ALA A 27 13.91 8.91 26.56
N SER A 28 15.03 9.49 26.13
CA SER A 28 15.36 10.89 26.40
C SER A 28 14.35 11.88 25.81
N HIS A 29 13.79 11.60 24.62
CA HIS A 29 12.74 12.44 24.04
C HIS A 29 11.42 12.34 24.82
N LEU A 30 11.05 11.14 25.27
CA LEU A 30 9.81 10.90 26.02
C LEU A 30 9.79 11.63 27.37
N GLU A 31 10.95 11.84 27.99
CA GLU A 31 11.07 12.68 29.21
C GLU A 31 10.70 14.14 28.95
N GLY A 32 10.96 14.66 27.74
CA GLY A 32 10.73 16.06 27.36
C GLY A 32 9.44 16.32 26.58
N CYS A 33 8.81 15.29 26.01
CA CYS A 33 7.67 15.44 25.09
C CYS A 33 6.42 14.72 25.61
N SER A 34 5.49 15.49 26.20
CA SER A 34 4.23 14.95 26.72
C SER A 34 3.28 14.41 25.65
N ALA A 35 3.42 14.84 24.39
CA ALA A 35 2.63 14.32 23.27
C ALA A 35 3.03 12.87 22.94
N CYS A 36 4.33 12.63 22.69
CA CYS A 36 4.85 11.29 22.41
C CYS A 36 4.67 10.34 23.60
N ALA A 37 4.83 10.83 24.84
CA ALA A 37 4.58 10.02 26.04
C ALA A 37 3.11 9.57 26.16
N ARG A 38 2.15 10.41 25.76
CA ARG A 38 0.72 10.07 25.76
C ARG A 38 0.39 9.02 24.69
N GLU A 39 1.05 9.12 23.55
CA GLU A 39 0.91 8.17 22.46
C GLU A 39 1.46 6.79 22.85
N LEU A 40 2.65 6.74 23.45
CA LEU A 40 3.19 5.50 24.01
C LEU A 40 2.25 4.86 25.06
N ALA A 41 1.64 5.68 25.92
CA ALA A 41 0.65 5.21 26.89
C ALA A 41 -0.66 4.70 26.25
N SER A 42 -0.91 4.97 24.97
CA SER A 42 -2.05 4.37 24.24
C SER A 42 -1.78 2.90 23.89
N PHE A 43 -0.53 2.54 23.56
CA PHE A 43 -0.13 1.16 23.28
C PHE A 43 -0.26 0.26 24.51
N ASP A 44 0.20 0.73 25.67
CA ASP A 44 0.01 0.02 26.95
C ASP A 44 -1.48 -0.23 27.27
N ARG A 45 -2.35 0.77 27.02
CA ARG A 45 -3.80 0.63 27.22
C ARG A 45 -4.42 -0.40 26.28
N LEU A 46 -4.07 -0.37 25.00
CA LEU A 46 -4.55 -1.34 24.00
C LEU A 46 -4.08 -2.75 24.33
N SER A 47 -2.81 -2.92 24.69
CA SER A 47 -2.23 -4.21 25.09
C SER A 47 -2.97 -4.81 26.29
N LYS A 48 -3.26 -3.99 27.31
CA LYS A 48 -4.05 -4.42 28.49
C LYS A 48 -5.48 -4.82 28.16
N LEU A 49 -6.15 -4.11 27.24
CA LEU A 49 -7.50 -4.47 26.81
C LEU A 49 -7.50 -5.78 26.02
N SER A 50 -6.52 -5.97 25.14
CA SER A 50 -6.35 -7.20 24.37
C SER A 50 -6.10 -8.40 25.29
N GLY A 51 -5.20 -8.25 26.28
CA GLY A 51 -4.90 -9.32 27.25
C GLY A 51 -6.06 -9.69 28.19
N GLN A 52 -7.17 -8.95 28.20
CA GLN A 52 -8.39 -9.31 28.92
C GLN A 52 -9.31 -10.23 28.12
N LEU A 53 -9.06 -10.39 26.82
CA LEU A 53 -9.80 -11.32 25.98
C LEU A 53 -9.41 -12.75 26.36
N THR A 54 -10.40 -13.64 26.37
CA THR A 54 -10.16 -15.07 26.58
C THR A 54 -9.75 -15.69 25.26
N ASP A 55 -8.56 -16.31 25.22
CA ASP A 55 -8.13 -17.04 24.05
C ASP A 55 -9.05 -18.26 23.83
N PRO A 56 -9.62 -18.43 22.63
CA PRO A 56 -10.35 -19.65 22.31
C PRO A 56 -9.37 -20.85 22.35
N PRO A 57 -9.82 -22.03 22.79
CA PRO A 57 -8.97 -23.22 22.76
C PRO A 57 -8.56 -23.51 21.31
N VAL A 58 -7.26 -23.68 21.09
CA VAL A 58 -6.71 -24.10 19.79
C VAL A 58 -7.25 -25.51 19.48
N PRO A 59 -7.91 -25.73 18.33
CA PRO A 59 -8.43 -27.05 17.97
C PRO A 59 -7.32 -28.10 17.85
N ASP A 60 -7.59 -29.30 18.34
CA ASP A 60 -6.69 -30.46 18.17
C ASP A 60 -6.43 -30.72 16.68
N GLY A 61 -5.17 -30.97 16.32
CA GLY A 61 -4.81 -31.28 14.93
C GLY A 61 -4.62 -30.06 14.02
N MET A 62 -4.76 -28.83 14.53
CA MET A 62 -4.60 -27.61 13.73
C MET A 62 -3.17 -27.46 13.18
N TRP A 63 -2.16 -27.85 13.97
CA TRP A 63 -0.77 -27.75 13.59
C TRP A 63 -0.41 -28.72 12.46
N GLU A 64 -0.90 -29.95 12.54
CA GLU A 64 -0.75 -31.00 11.52
C GLU A 64 -1.46 -30.61 10.21
N GLN A 65 -2.59 -29.90 10.29
CA GLN A 65 -3.27 -29.35 9.11
C GLN A 65 -2.43 -28.26 8.43
N TRP A 66 -1.73 -27.42 9.20
CA TRP A 66 -0.86 -26.37 8.66
C TRP A 66 0.43 -26.94 8.07
N GLU A 67 1.06 -27.92 8.72
CA GLU A 67 2.25 -28.62 8.20
C GLU A 67 1.92 -29.33 6.88
N SER A 68 0.82 -30.08 6.83
CA SER A 68 0.39 -30.75 5.60
C SER A 68 -0.03 -29.79 4.47
N ALA A 69 -0.47 -28.57 4.80
CA ALA A 69 -0.73 -27.53 3.80
C ALA A 69 0.57 -26.96 3.19
N ARG A 70 1.63 -26.85 4.00
CA ARG A 70 2.93 -26.33 3.57
C ARG A 70 3.67 -27.30 2.66
N ASP A 71 3.66 -28.59 2.99
CA ASP A 71 4.30 -29.64 2.19
C ASP A 71 3.70 -29.74 0.78
N ARG A 72 2.39 -29.49 0.64
CA ARG A 72 1.69 -29.47 -0.66
C ARG A 72 2.08 -28.29 -1.56
N GLN A 73 2.60 -27.20 -1.00
CA GLN A 73 3.06 -26.03 -1.77
C GLN A 73 4.55 -26.08 -2.11
N GLN A 74 5.32 -26.96 -1.44
CA GLN A 74 6.78 -27.08 -1.61
C GLN A 74 7.21 -28.19 -2.57
N GLU A 75 6.30 -28.94 -3.20
CA GLU A 75 6.71 -29.88 -4.25
C GLU A 75 7.47 -29.11 -5.36
N PRO A 76 8.77 -29.39 -5.55
CA PRO A 76 9.55 -28.69 -6.56
C PRO A 76 9.01 -29.09 -7.92
N ARG A 77 8.48 -28.13 -8.67
CA ARG A 77 8.17 -28.31 -10.10
C ARG A 77 9.50 -28.56 -10.82
N ALA A 78 9.88 -29.83 -10.93
CA ALA A 78 11.12 -30.27 -11.55
C ALA A 78 11.14 -29.79 -13.01
N GLN A 79 11.97 -28.78 -13.29
CA GLN A 79 12.30 -28.41 -14.66
C GLN A 79 13.31 -29.42 -15.20
N PRO A 80 13.14 -29.93 -16.44
CA PRO A 80 14.07 -30.89 -17.00
C PRO A 80 15.41 -30.22 -17.32
N LEU A 81 16.47 -30.69 -16.66
CA LEU A 81 17.85 -30.28 -16.92
C LEU A 81 18.34 -30.88 -18.25
N LEU A 82 18.78 -30.02 -19.17
CA LEU A 82 19.47 -30.41 -20.41
C LEU A 82 20.90 -30.93 -20.10
N PRO A 83 21.45 -31.87 -20.89
CA PRO A 83 22.74 -32.46 -20.61
C PRO A 83 23.87 -31.53 -21.06
N THR A 84 24.79 -31.18 -20.15
CA THR A 84 26.02 -30.47 -20.50
C THR A 84 27.17 -31.45 -20.71
N GLY A 85 27.70 -31.45 -21.93
CA GLY A 85 28.84 -32.27 -22.34
C GLY A 85 30.15 -31.82 -21.71
N ARG A 86 31.00 -32.81 -21.39
CA ARG A 86 32.41 -32.67 -20.99
C ARG A 86 33.19 -31.79 -21.97
N SER A 87 34.01 -30.86 -21.46
CA SER A 87 35.45 -30.87 -21.81
C SER A 87 36.32 -29.99 -20.89
N SER A 88 37.53 -30.53 -20.69
CA SER A 88 38.81 -29.87 -20.41
C SER A 88 39.03 -29.15 -19.08
N GLN A 89 39.60 -29.92 -18.14
CA GLN A 89 40.26 -29.46 -16.94
C GLN A 89 41.65 -28.91 -17.24
N PHE A 90 41.81 -27.65 -17.69
CA PHE A 90 43.16 -27.06 -17.74
C PHE A 90 43.26 -25.52 -17.63
N SER A 91 42.26 -24.82 -17.07
CA SER A 91 42.40 -23.37 -16.77
C SER A 91 42.08 -22.98 -15.32
N ARG A 92 41.92 -23.96 -14.43
CA ARG A 92 41.25 -23.80 -13.12
C ARG A 92 42.10 -23.24 -11.97
N ARG A 93 43.19 -22.49 -12.22
CA ARG A 93 44.06 -22.00 -11.12
C ARG A 93 44.41 -20.51 -11.11
N ILE A 94 43.99 -19.69 -12.08
CA ILE A 94 44.34 -18.25 -12.07
C ILE A 94 43.13 -17.31 -11.90
N LEU A 95 41.90 -17.83 -11.87
CA LEU A 95 40.69 -17.00 -11.80
C LEU A 95 39.83 -17.24 -10.55
N VAL A 96 40.46 -17.39 -9.37
CA VAL A 96 39.73 -17.60 -8.10
C VAL A 96 39.92 -16.45 -7.10
N ILE A 97 40.95 -15.61 -7.24
CA ILE A 97 41.20 -14.53 -6.25
C ILE A 97 40.41 -13.25 -6.55
N ALA A 98 40.13 -12.92 -7.82
CA ALA A 98 39.39 -11.70 -8.17
C ALA A 98 37.87 -11.79 -7.95
N VAL A 99 37.28 -12.99 -8.05
CA VAL A 99 35.83 -13.20 -7.92
C VAL A 99 35.41 -13.25 -6.45
N GLY A 100 36.26 -13.74 -5.54
CA GLY A 100 35.96 -13.78 -4.10
C GLY A 100 35.79 -12.38 -3.48
N LEU A 101 36.59 -11.40 -3.91
CA LEU A 101 36.48 -10.02 -3.43
C LEU A 101 35.28 -9.28 -4.02
N LEU A 102 34.89 -9.58 -5.26
CA LEU A 102 33.67 -9.03 -5.87
C LEU A 102 32.39 -9.67 -5.30
N ILE A 103 32.45 -10.92 -4.85
CA ILE A 103 31.34 -11.56 -4.13
C ILE A 103 31.26 -11.05 -2.69
N ALA A 104 32.38 -10.82 -1.99
CA ALA A 104 32.34 -10.24 -0.64
C ALA A 104 31.85 -8.78 -0.64
N LEU A 105 32.36 -7.94 -1.57
CA LEU A 105 31.91 -6.55 -1.70
C LEU A 105 30.50 -6.46 -2.33
N GLY A 106 30.16 -7.39 -3.24
CA GLY A 106 28.84 -7.50 -3.83
C GLY A 106 27.79 -7.97 -2.83
N LEU A 107 28.10 -8.97 -1.98
CA LEU A 107 27.20 -9.43 -0.92
C LEU A 107 27.09 -8.42 0.23
N SER A 108 28.13 -7.63 0.50
CA SER A 108 27.95 -6.46 1.37
C SER A 108 27.03 -5.44 0.71
N PHE A 109 27.27 -5.01 -0.53
CA PHE A 109 26.45 -3.96 -1.14
C PHE A 109 24.99 -4.39 -1.45
N PHE A 110 24.75 -5.65 -1.83
CA PHE A 110 23.41 -6.20 -2.06
C PHE A 110 22.72 -6.64 -0.75
N GLY A 111 23.44 -7.27 0.16
CA GLY A 111 22.91 -7.69 1.47
C GLY A 111 22.53 -6.50 2.36
N TYR A 112 23.25 -5.38 2.28
CA TYR A 112 22.85 -4.16 2.98
C TYR A 112 21.59 -3.50 2.37
N ARG A 113 21.32 -3.67 1.07
CA ARG A 113 20.10 -3.10 0.43
C ARG A 113 18.84 -3.93 0.69
N GLU A 114 18.97 -5.24 0.88
CA GLU A 114 17.83 -6.12 1.18
C GLU A 114 17.58 -6.28 2.69
N TRP A 115 18.59 -6.11 3.56
CA TRP A 115 18.41 -6.20 5.02
C TRP A 115 18.12 -4.84 5.70
N PHE A 116 18.46 -3.71 5.06
CA PHE A 116 18.10 -2.36 5.53
C PHE A 116 17.16 -1.62 4.56
N ALA A 117 16.19 -2.33 3.98
CA ALA A 117 14.95 -1.69 3.54
C ALA A 117 13.97 -1.80 4.72
N PRO A 118 13.83 -0.77 5.57
CA PRO A 118 12.86 -0.78 6.65
C PRO A 118 11.46 -0.74 6.02
N ASP A 119 10.57 -1.62 6.49
CA ASP A 119 9.10 -1.69 6.39
C ASP A 119 8.34 -0.58 5.64
N GLU A 120 8.69 -0.29 4.38
CA GLU A 120 7.98 0.71 3.58
C GLU A 120 6.61 0.17 3.08
N HIS A 121 6.38 -1.14 3.20
CA HIS A 121 5.15 -1.81 2.75
C HIS A 121 4.05 -1.89 3.81
N ASP A 122 4.38 -1.97 5.11
CA ASP A 122 3.36 -2.06 6.17
C ASP A 122 2.73 -0.71 6.50
N HIS A 123 3.47 0.38 6.32
CA HIS A 123 2.91 1.69 6.59
C HIS A 123 1.83 2.08 5.59
N LEU A 124 1.93 1.73 4.30
CA LEU A 124 0.93 2.14 3.28
C LEU A 124 -0.49 1.63 3.57
N ALA A 125 -0.63 0.38 4.00
CA ALA A 125 -1.92 -0.24 4.33
C ALA A 125 -2.61 0.48 5.50
N VAL A 126 -1.87 0.69 6.61
CA VAL A 126 -2.41 1.22 7.86
C VAL A 126 -2.98 2.65 7.69
N ASN A 127 -2.47 3.47 6.76
CA ASN A 127 -3.00 4.83 6.59
C ASN A 127 -4.12 4.93 5.57
N PHE A 128 -4.11 4.05 4.57
CA PHE A 128 -5.24 3.96 3.66
C PHE A 128 -6.46 3.41 4.39
N GLU A 129 -6.27 2.52 5.36
CA GLU A 129 -7.35 2.08 6.24
C GLU A 129 -8.07 3.24 6.94
N HIS A 130 -7.35 4.13 7.61
CA HIS A 130 -7.95 5.30 8.28
C HIS A 130 -8.64 6.25 7.29
N TYR A 131 -8.04 6.45 6.11
CA TYR A 131 -8.68 7.21 5.05
C TYR A 131 -10.00 6.58 4.61
N LEU A 132 -9.98 5.28 4.30
CA LEU A 132 -11.12 4.49 3.84
C LEU A 132 -12.27 4.48 4.84
N GLU A 133 -11.96 4.36 6.14
CA GLU A 133 -12.98 4.35 7.21
C GLU A 133 -13.65 5.71 7.41
N GLN A 134 -12.91 6.81 7.22
CA GLN A 134 -13.43 8.16 7.45
C GLN A 134 -14.08 8.78 6.22
N PHE A 135 -13.68 8.38 5.01
CA PHE A 135 -14.03 9.08 3.79
C PHE A 135 -15.54 9.23 3.55
N ASP A 136 -16.33 8.19 3.82
CA ASP A 136 -17.79 8.24 3.62
C ASP A 136 -18.50 9.19 4.62
N ASN A 137 -17.94 9.35 5.82
CA ASN A 137 -18.54 10.15 6.89
C ASN A 137 -18.04 11.60 6.90
N ASN A 138 -16.75 11.81 6.64
CA ASN A 138 -16.10 13.11 6.67
C ASN A 138 -14.96 13.15 5.62
N PRO A 139 -15.29 13.42 4.34
CA PRO A 139 -14.32 13.46 3.25
C PRO A 139 -13.17 14.44 3.49
N ASP A 140 -13.47 15.60 4.10
CA ASP A 140 -12.46 16.63 4.40
C ASP A 140 -11.44 16.14 5.44
N GLN A 141 -11.92 15.51 6.52
CA GLN A 141 -11.04 14.94 7.55
C GLN A 141 -10.23 13.76 7.00
N ALA A 142 -10.87 12.87 6.23
CA ALA A 142 -10.15 11.79 5.55
C ALA A 142 -9.05 12.36 4.65
N GLN A 143 -9.35 13.43 3.91
CA GLN A 143 -8.37 14.05 3.03
C GLN A 143 -7.16 14.63 3.77
N GLN A 144 -7.36 15.19 4.96
CA GLN A 144 -6.26 15.69 5.79
C GLN A 144 -5.25 14.60 6.16
N ILE A 145 -5.68 13.35 6.29
CA ILE A 145 -4.79 12.20 6.55
C ILE A 145 -3.81 12.03 5.39
N LEU A 146 -4.33 12.01 4.16
CA LEU A 146 -3.49 11.85 2.97
C LEU A 146 -2.59 13.07 2.74
N MET A 147 -3.11 14.28 2.98
CA MET A 147 -2.34 15.51 2.83
C MET A 147 -1.14 15.56 3.78
N ALA A 148 -1.35 15.22 5.05
CA ALA A 148 -0.30 15.22 6.05
C ALA A 148 0.76 14.14 5.78
N LYS A 149 0.34 13.00 5.23
CA LYS A 149 1.23 11.84 5.06
C LYS A 149 2.00 11.81 3.75
N TYR A 150 1.38 12.25 2.65
CA TYR A 150 1.91 12.11 1.30
C TYR A 150 2.24 13.47 0.66
N ASP A 151 2.65 14.45 1.48
CA ASP A 151 2.94 15.84 1.08
C ASP A 151 1.88 16.40 0.10
N GLY A 152 0.62 16.16 0.46
CA GLY A 152 -0.51 16.35 -0.43
C GLY A 152 -0.85 17.82 -0.63
N ARG A 153 -1.02 18.23 -1.88
CA ARG A 153 -1.16 19.62 -2.27
C ARG A 153 -2.42 19.84 -3.10
N PRO A 154 -3.34 20.75 -2.71
CA PRO A 154 -4.46 21.14 -3.56
C PRO A 154 -3.95 21.72 -4.88
N THR A 155 -4.63 21.41 -5.98
CA THR A 155 -4.21 21.80 -7.33
C THR A 155 -5.40 21.88 -8.28
N THR A 156 -5.16 22.15 -9.56
CA THR A 156 -6.15 22.04 -10.64
C THR A 156 -5.81 20.87 -11.55
N ILE A 157 -6.74 20.47 -12.42
CA ILE A 157 -6.51 19.40 -13.42
C ILE A 157 -5.32 19.77 -14.32
N GLU A 158 -5.30 21.02 -14.81
CA GLU A 158 -4.26 21.52 -15.71
C GLU A 158 -2.90 21.47 -15.03
N LYS A 159 -2.83 21.91 -13.77
CA LYS A 159 -1.58 21.92 -13.03
C LYS A 159 -1.12 20.51 -12.66
N ALA A 160 -2.05 19.61 -12.34
CA ALA A 160 -1.76 18.20 -12.15
C ALA A 160 -1.16 17.59 -13.43
N ALA A 161 -1.76 17.85 -14.59
CA ALA A 161 -1.26 17.36 -15.89
C ALA A 161 0.16 17.88 -16.20
N GLU A 162 0.44 19.16 -15.91
CA GLU A 162 1.78 19.73 -16.06
C GLU A 162 2.84 19.03 -15.21
N VAL A 163 2.52 18.69 -13.96
CA VAL A 163 3.43 18.01 -13.04
C VAL A 163 3.61 16.55 -13.45
N LEU A 164 2.50 15.86 -13.72
CA LEU A 164 2.45 14.44 -14.03
C LEU A 164 2.95 14.09 -15.43
N LYS A 165 2.99 15.06 -16.35
CA LYS A 165 3.39 14.90 -17.77
C LYS A 165 2.45 14.01 -18.59
N TYR A 166 1.20 13.88 -18.15
CA TYR A 166 0.09 13.25 -18.89
C TYR A 166 -1.23 13.84 -18.40
N ASP A 167 -2.28 13.71 -19.19
CA ASP A 167 -3.62 14.14 -18.78
C ASP A 167 -4.24 13.09 -17.84
N PRO A 168 -4.52 13.43 -16.57
CA PRO A 168 -5.14 12.48 -15.65
C PRO A 168 -6.55 12.13 -16.12
N VAL A 169 -7.05 10.96 -15.74
CA VAL A 169 -8.32 10.39 -16.20
C VAL A 169 -9.51 11.33 -15.96
N ILE A 170 -9.45 12.13 -14.90
CA ILE A 170 -10.44 13.14 -14.54
C ILE A 170 -10.54 14.29 -15.55
N ALA A 171 -9.50 14.53 -16.36
CA ALA A 171 -9.52 15.50 -17.45
C ALA A 171 -10.51 15.13 -18.56
N LYS A 172 -10.91 13.85 -18.64
CA LYS A 172 -11.97 13.36 -19.53
C LYS A 172 -13.38 13.70 -19.02
N GLY A 173 -13.48 14.42 -17.90
CA GLY A 173 -14.73 14.72 -17.21
C GLY A 173 -15.14 13.60 -16.24
N LEU A 174 -16.30 13.77 -15.61
CA LEU A 174 -16.86 12.82 -14.64
C LEU A 174 -18.16 12.20 -15.16
N PRO A 175 -18.58 11.04 -14.62
CA PRO A 175 -19.88 10.47 -14.96
C PRO A 175 -21.04 11.44 -14.69
N THR A 176 -22.13 11.30 -15.45
CA THR A 176 -23.35 12.10 -15.25
C THR A 176 -23.85 12.01 -13.81
N GLY A 177 -24.20 13.14 -13.21
CA GLY A 177 -24.61 13.24 -11.80
C GLY A 177 -23.46 13.52 -10.84
N CYS A 178 -22.21 13.54 -11.32
CA CYS A 178 -21.05 13.88 -10.50
C CYS A 178 -20.42 15.22 -10.94
N SER A 179 -20.00 16.02 -9.95
CA SER A 179 -19.24 17.25 -10.12
C SER A 179 -17.91 17.16 -9.38
N LEU A 180 -16.87 17.75 -9.96
CA LEU A 180 -15.56 17.83 -9.33
C LEU A 180 -15.59 18.87 -8.20
N GLU A 181 -15.13 18.51 -7.02
CA GLU A 181 -14.96 19.46 -5.92
C GLU A 181 -13.50 19.89 -5.80
N ASN A 182 -12.61 18.92 -5.58
CA ASN A 182 -11.20 19.18 -5.30
C ASN A 182 -10.29 18.24 -6.09
N VAL A 183 -9.08 18.72 -6.41
CA VAL A 183 -8.00 17.92 -6.97
C VAL A 183 -6.76 18.10 -6.12
N TYR A 184 -6.05 17.01 -5.89
CA TYR A 184 -4.82 16.97 -5.11
C TYR A 184 -3.72 16.25 -5.88
N LEU A 185 -2.49 16.71 -5.72
CA LEU A 185 -1.29 15.93 -6.02
C LEU A 185 -0.81 15.29 -4.72
N LEU A 186 -0.55 13.99 -4.76
CA LEU A 186 -0.02 13.22 -3.64
C LEU A 186 1.31 12.60 -4.04
N ASP A 187 2.31 12.73 -3.18
CA ASP A 187 3.62 12.09 -3.31
C ASP A 187 3.58 10.74 -2.61
N MET A 188 2.99 9.75 -3.30
CA MET A 188 2.91 8.39 -2.79
C MET A 188 4.26 7.68 -2.95
N PRO A 189 4.60 6.71 -2.08
CA PRO A 189 5.84 5.94 -2.22
C PRO A 189 5.98 5.23 -3.58
N CYS A 190 4.87 4.84 -4.20
CA CYS A 190 4.87 4.20 -5.51
C CYS A 190 4.96 5.17 -6.70
N CYS A 191 4.43 6.40 -6.56
CA CYS A 191 4.38 7.41 -7.61
C CYS A 191 3.84 8.75 -7.10
N GLN A 192 4.13 9.82 -7.82
CA GLN A 192 3.31 11.02 -7.73
C GLN A 192 1.98 10.78 -8.48
N CYS A 193 0.84 10.94 -7.81
CA CYS A 193 -0.48 10.70 -8.39
C CYS A 193 -1.43 11.87 -8.21
N ALA A 194 -2.36 12.01 -9.16
CA ALA A 194 -3.53 12.85 -9.00
C ALA A 194 -4.62 12.07 -8.23
N GLN A 195 -5.27 12.78 -7.33
CA GLN A 195 -6.51 12.36 -6.70
C GLN A 195 -7.56 13.45 -6.89
N ALA A 196 -8.77 13.08 -7.30
CA ALA A 196 -9.93 13.94 -7.27
C ALA A 196 -10.90 13.51 -6.18
N VAL A 197 -11.53 14.49 -5.52
CA VAL A 197 -12.74 14.28 -4.73
C VAL A 197 -13.89 14.86 -5.54
N CYS A 198 -14.90 14.04 -5.77
CA CYS A 198 -16.07 14.36 -6.56
C CYS A 198 -17.31 14.22 -5.69
N LYS A 199 -18.29 15.09 -5.90
CA LYS A 199 -19.62 14.98 -5.32
C LYS A 199 -20.59 14.45 -6.35
N CYS A 200 -21.27 13.36 -6.03
CA CYS A 200 -22.23 12.67 -6.88
C CYS A 200 -23.65 12.82 -6.30
N ASP A 201 -24.62 12.11 -6.88
CA ASP A 201 -26.02 12.11 -6.45
C ASP A 201 -26.15 11.89 -4.92
N ASP A 202 -27.17 12.49 -4.31
CA ASP A 202 -27.46 12.39 -2.87
C ASP A 202 -26.33 12.90 -1.95
N ASP A 203 -25.59 13.92 -2.38
CA ASP A 203 -24.44 14.51 -1.67
C ASP A 203 -23.32 13.49 -1.35
N GLN A 204 -23.29 12.35 -2.04
CA GLN A 204 -22.28 11.32 -1.89
C GLN A 204 -20.92 11.82 -2.41
N HIS A 205 -19.84 11.48 -1.72
CA HIS A 205 -18.49 11.78 -2.19
C HIS A 205 -17.83 10.52 -2.75
N ILE A 206 -17.15 10.68 -3.89
CA ILE A 206 -16.33 9.66 -4.53
C ILE A 206 -14.92 10.22 -4.66
N ALA A 207 -13.93 9.49 -4.14
CA ALA A 207 -12.54 9.77 -4.43
C ALA A 207 -12.08 8.94 -5.63
N VAL A 208 -11.36 9.56 -6.54
CA VAL A 208 -10.78 8.93 -7.73
C VAL A 208 -9.26 9.10 -7.66
N PHE A 209 -8.53 7.99 -7.63
CA PHE A 209 -7.08 7.94 -7.63
C PHE A 209 -6.56 7.36 -8.95
N GLU A 210 -5.45 7.91 -9.44
CA GLU A 210 -4.79 7.42 -10.63
C GLU A 210 -3.28 7.18 -10.41
N HIS A 211 -2.88 5.91 -10.42
CA HIS A 211 -1.54 5.50 -9.98
C HIS A 211 -0.88 4.48 -10.92
N ASN A 212 0.43 4.27 -10.77
CA ASN A 212 1.25 3.53 -11.75
C ASN A 212 1.36 2.02 -11.49
N LEU A 213 1.13 1.57 -10.26
CA LEU A 213 1.35 0.19 -9.83
C LEU A 213 0.07 -0.34 -9.23
N ASP A 214 -0.29 -1.59 -9.47
CA ASP A 214 -1.40 -2.19 -8.71
C ASP A 214 -1.08 -2.09 -7.21
N GLN A 215 -2.02 -1.61 -6.41
CA GLN A 215 -1.83 -1.37 -4.98
C GLN A 215 -2.87 -2.18 -4.18
N PRO A 216 -2.79 -3.53 -4.18
CA PRO A 216 -3.67 -4.35 -3.36
C PRO A 216 -3.56 -4.01 -1.87
N VAL A 217 -2.39 -3.49 -1.45
CA VAL A 217 -2.08 -3.04 -0.08
C VAL A 217 -3.05 -1.95 0.40
N TRP A 218 -3.64 -1.13 -0.47
CA TRP A 218 -4.57 -0.07 -0.06
C TRP A 218 -5.81 -0.59 0.66
N PHE A 219 -6.14 -1.86 0.46
CA PHE A 219 -7.35 -2.47 1.01
C PHE A 219 -7.09 -3.34 2.25
N GLY A 220 -5.82 -3.50 2.66
CA GLY A 220 -5.42 -4.41 3.74
C GLY A 220 -5.88 -5.85 3.46
N ASP A 221 -6.27 -6.58 4.52
CA ASP A 221 -6.72 -7.98 4.44
C ASP A 221 -8.20 -8.14 4.03
N ARG A 222 -8.85 -7.06 3.56
CA ARG A 222 -10.28 -7.09 3.23
C ARG A 222 -10.56 -8.05 2.07
N PRO A 223 -11.65 -8.84 2.12
CA PRO A 223 -12.02 -9.73 1.03
C PRO A 223 -12.20 -8.96 -0.28
N THR A 224 -11.47 -9.38 -1.31
CA THR A 224 -11.54 -8.78 -2.64
C THR A 224 -12.39 -9.64 -3.57
N LEU A 225 -13.46 -9.06 -4.11
CA LEU A 225 -14.26 -9.65 -5.18
C LEU A 225 -13.67 -9.26 -6.53
N LYS A 226 -13.38 -10.24 -7.39
CA LYS A 226 -13.02 -9.98 -8.80
C LYS A 226 -14.24 -10.14 -9.68
N CYS A 227 -14.57 -9.12 -10.47
CA CYS A 227 -15.69 -9.13 -11.40
C CYS A 227 -15.38 -8.37 -12.69
N LEU A 228 -16.30 -8.44 -13.66
CA LEU A 228 -16.24 -7.65 -14.89
C LEU A 228 -17.20 -6.47 -14.79
N CYS A 229 -16.65 -5.25 -14.72
CA CYS A 229 -17.42 -4.01 -14.78
C CYS A 229 -17.21 -3.40 -16.17
N HIS A 230 -18.27 -3.28 -16.98
CA HIS A 230 -18.18 -2.79 -18.37
C HIS A 230 -17.08 -3.49 -19.20
N GLY A 231 -16.92 -4.80 -19.02
CA GLY A 231 -15.93 -5.61 -19.73
C GLY A 231 -14.48 -5.43 -19.27
N LYS A 232 -14.23 -4.64 -18.21
CA LYS A 232 -12.94 -4.54 -17.54
C LYS A 232 -12.88 -5.44 -16.33
N GLU A 233 -11.77 -6.16 -16.16
CA GLU A 233 -11.47 -6.82 -14.89
C GLU A 233 -11.34 -5.75 -13.80
N THR A 234 -12.13 -5.91 -12.75
CA THR A 234 -12.22 -4.95 -11.65
C THR A 234 -12.17 -5.72 -10.34
N SER A 235 -11.27 -5.30 -9.47
CA SER A 235 -11.20 -5.76 -8.08
C SER A 235 -12.04 -4.81 -7.23
N VAL A 236 -12.96 -5.36 -6.46
CA VAL A 236 -13.91 -4.62 -5.63
C VAL A 236 -13.76 -5.08 -4.19
N VAL A 237 -13.68 -4.12 -3.29
CA VAL A 237 -13.57 -4.35 -1.85
C VAL A 237 -14.67 -3.57 -1.17
N GLN A 238 -15.33 -4.19 -0.19
CA GLN A 238 -16.27 -3.49 0.68
C GLN A 238 -15.51 -2.74 1.77
N VAL A 239 -15.85 -1.46 1.94
CA VAL A 239 -15.32 -0.55 2.95
C VAL A 239 -16.52 0.06 3.65
N ASN A 240 -16.80 -0.37 4.89
CA ASN A 240 -18.05 -0.07 5.59
C ASN A 240 -19.27 -0.42 4.71
N ASP A 241 -20.19 0.51 4.52
CA ASP A 241 -21.38 0.35 3.67
C ASP A 241 -21.16 0.80 2.22
N ARG A 242 -19.90 1.02 1.82
CA ARG A 242 -19.49 1.45 0.49
C ARG A 242 -18.53 0.47 -0.15
N LEU A 243 -18.23 0.72 -1.42
CA LEU A 243 -17.30 -0.03 -2.23
C LEU A 243 -16.11 0.86 -2.59
N ALA A 244 -14.93 0.24 -2.54
CA ALA A 244 -13.78 0.68 -3.28
C ALA A 244 -13.54 -0.28 -4.45
N ALA A 245 -13.15 0.25 -5.60
CA ALA A 245 -12.94 -0.55 -6.79
C ALA A 245 -11.71 -0.08 -7.54
N THR A 246 -10.90 -1.02 -8.02
CA THR A 246 -9.70 -0.74 -8.80
C THR A 246 -9.68 -1.54 -10.09
N TRP A 247 -9.24 -0.90 -11.17
CA TRP A 247 -9.08 -1.54 -12.47
C TRP A 247 -7.95 -0.89 -13.26
N LYS A 248 -7.44 -1.63 -14.25
CA LYS A 248 -6.40 -1.13 -15.14
C LYS A 248 -6.99 -0.34 -16.30
N GLN A 249 -6.51 0.90 -16.45
CA GLN A 249 -6.78 1.78 -17.58
C GLN A 249 -5.46 2.08 -18.29
N GLU A 250 -5.28 1.54 -19.50
CA GLU A 250 -4.04 1.64 -20.27
C GLU A 250 -2.83 1.15 -19.45
N ASN A 251 -1.89 2.05 -19.12
CA ASN A 251 -0.70 1.73 -18.32
C ASN A 251 -0.81 2.19 -16.85
N ARG A 252 -2.01 2.56 -16.40
CA ARG A 252 -2.28 3.06 -15.05
C ARG A 252 -3.43 2.30 -14.41
N PHE A 253 -3.56 2.44 -13.10
CA PHE A 253 -4.65 1.91 -12.32
C PHE A 253 -5.53 3.06 -11.85
N ILE A 254 -6.83 2.89 -12.05
CA ILE A 254 -7.84 3.81 -11.53
C ILE A 254 -8.47 3.14 -10.34
N THR A 255 -8.49 3.84 -9.21
CA THR A 255 -9.15 3.38 -8.00
C THR A 255 -10.21 4.39 -7.59
N ILE A 256 -11.44 3.94 -7.40
CA ILE A 256 -12.52 4.76 -6.84
C ILE A 256 -12.86 4.28 -5.44
N ILE A 257 -13.19 5.21 -4.55
CA ILE A 257 -13.58 4.93 -3.18
C ILE A 257 -14.88 5.67 -2.89
N GLY A 258 -15.82 4.98 -2.23
CA GLY A 258 -17.08 5.54 -1.77
C GLY A 258 -18.30 5.13 -2.59
N ALA A 259 -18.19 4.23 -3.57
CA ALA A 259 -19.32 3.82 -4.42
C ALA A 259 -20.38 3.03 -3.63
N ARG A 260 -21.66 3.19 -3.95
CA ARG A 260 -22.77 2.50 -3.23
C ARG A 260 -22.88 1.04 -3.59
N ASP A 261 -22.69 0.75 -4.87
CA ASP A 261 -22.92 -0.56 -5.44
C ASP A 261 -22.10 -0.79 -6.72
N LEU A 262 -22.19 -2.00 -7.26
CA LEU A 262 -21.50 -2.39 -8.48
C LEU A 262 -22.01 -1.65 -9.73
N ALA A 263 -23.25 -1.15 -9.72
CA ALA A 263 -23.77 -0.39 -10.85
C ALA A 263 -23.08 0.98 -10.95
N GLU A 264 -22.84 1.62 -9.80
CA GLU A 264 -22.06 2.85 -9.71
C GLU A 264 -20.59 2.64 -10.09
N VAL A 265 -19.97 1.57 -9.59
CA VAL A 265 -18.61 1.19 -10.04
C VAL A 265 -18.57 1.02 -11.56
N THR A 266 -19.54 0.29 -12.11
CA THR A 266 -19.63 0.04 -13.56
C THR A 266 -19.82 1.33 -14.36
N ARG A 267 -20.55 2.32 -13.81
CA ARG A 267 -20.74 3.64 -14.42
C ARG A 267 -19.42 4.41 -14.54
N PHE A 268 -18.60 4.42 -13.49
CA PHE A 268 -17.26 5.04 -13.53
C PHE A 268 -16.32 4.32 -14.52
N VAL A 269 -16.32 2.99 -14.49
CA VAL A 269 -15.49 2.19 -15.42
C VAL A 269 -15.89 2.46 -16.86
N ALA A 270 -17.19 2.49 -17.17
CA ALA A 270 -17.70 2.80 -18.50
C ALA A 270 -17.30 4.21 -18.95
N HIS A 271 -17.43 5.22 -18.09
CA HIS A 271 -17.07 6.60 -18.39
C HIS A 271 -15.58 6.76 -18.73
N PHE A 272 -14.70 6.21 -17.89
CA PHE A 272 -13.25 6.34 -18.08
C PHE A 272 -12.69 5.42 -19.17
N THR A 273 -13.42 4.36 -19.54
CA THR A 273 -13.07 3.48 -20.67
C THR A 273 -13.64 4.00 -22.01
N GLY A 274 -14.74 4.76 -21.97
CA GLY A 274 -15.61 5.05 -23.11
C GLY A 274 -15.20 6.18 -24.05
N THR A 275 -14.13 6.94 -23.79
CA THR A 275 -13.70 8.04 -24.67
C THR A 275 -12.50 7.65 -25.54
N LYS A 276 -12.75 6.79 -26.53
CA LYS A 276 -12.02 6.87 -27.80
C LYS A 276 -12.76 7.85 -28.71
N THR A 277 -12.55 9.15 -28.55
CA THR A 277 -12.81 10.08 -29.63
C THR A 277 -11.68 9.91 -30.64
N ASN A 278 -11.92 9.05 -31.63
CA ASN A 278 -11.23 9.17 -32.91
C ASN A 278 -11.64 10.53 -33.49
N GLY A 279 -10.75 11.51 -33.39
CA GLY A 279 -10.77 12.77 -34.11
C GLY A 279 -9.46 12.90 -34.87
#